data_AF-A0A8C1JL58-F1
#
_entry.id   AF-A0A8C1JL58-F1
#
_cell.length_a   1.000
_cell.length_b   1.000
_cell.length_c   1.000
_cell.angle_alpha   90.00
_cell.angle_beta   90.00
_cell.angle_gamma   90.00
#
_symmetry.space_group_name_H-M   'P 1'
#
loop_
_entity.id
_entity.type
_entity.pdbx_description
1 polymer ?
#
loop_
_entity_poly.entity_id
_entity_poly.type
_entity_poly.pdbx_seq_one_letter_code
_entity_poly.pdbx_strand_id
1 'polypeptide(L)'
;MADSSGRNPQSPGFTEKLKSWLCWSWTYICALWFAMVLTMVYVLRSPLKLQETVNAASVFLNTLTPKFYVALTGTSSLISGLILIFEWWYFRKYGTSFIEQVSVSHLRPLLGGVENSSSVGLFSSVNGDTEPRTNVAECKVWRNPLNLFRGAEYSRYTWVTGKEPLTYYDMNLSAQDHQTFFLGDTQQLRPEDSVMQKAWRERNPQARIRAAYQAIELNRECAAAYVLLAEEEATTITEAERLFKQALKSAGKDTNLVVYIKRRLAMCARKLGRIKEAVKMMRDLMKEFPLLGMLNIHENLLEALLELQAYADVQAVLAKYDGKLIQLSCYCTCHRGQGRDASILFINCLMFLPSDISLPKSATICYTSALLKARAVSDKFSPEAASRRGLSTAEMNAVEAIHRAVEFNPHVPKYLLEMKSLILPPEHILKRGDSEAVAYAFFHLQHWKRAEGALNLLHCTWEGTFRIIPYPLEKGHLFYPYPGCTETADRELLPSFHEVSVYPKKELPFFILFTAGLCSFCAMLAMLTHQFPELMGVFVKAFFSTLFAPLGFFADKMENFMPSCLWHQLTNV
;
A
#
# COMPACT_ATOMS: atom_id res chain seq x y z
N MET A 1 -40.40 25.86 -0.67
CA MET A 1 -41.34 24.74 -0.87
C MET A 1 -40.53 23.61 -1.47
N ALA A 2 -39.90 22.79 -0.61
CA ALA A 2 -40.31 21.40 -0.29
C ALA A 2 -40.34 20.54 -1.57
N ASP A 3 -39.40 19.61 -1.81
CA ASP A 3 -39.25 18.38 -1.05
C ASP A 3 -37.81 17.92 -0.77
N SER A 4 -37.59 17.53 0.48
CA SER A 4 -36.39 16.92 1.03
C SER A 4 -36.71 15.46 1.40
N SER A 5 -36.28 14.51 0.58
CA SER A 5 -36.34 13.07 0.93
C SER A 5 -34.92 12.54 1.17
N GLY A 6 -34.50 12.58 2.44
CA GLY A 6 -33.24 12.01 2.90
C GLY A 6 -33.22 10.49 2.77
N ARG A 7 -32.19 9.94 2.12
CA ARG A 7 -31.84 8.53 2.20
C ARG A 7 -30.95 8.31 3.43
N ASN A 8 -31.48 7.55 4.39
CA ASN A 8 -30.75 7.07 5.56
C ASN A 8 -29.50 6.28 5.15
N PRO A 9 -28.36 6.42 5.86
CA PRO A 9 -27.26 5.48 5.78
C PRO A 9 -27.76 4.12 6.30
N GLN A 10 -27.52 3.04 5.55
CA GLN A 10 -27.84 1.69 6.02
C GLN A 10 -27.14 1.46 7.36
N SER A 11 -27.94 1.20 8.39
CA SER A 11 -27.46 1.01 9.74
C SER A 11 -26.56 -0.23 9.81
N PRO A 12 -25.38 -0.17 10.46
CA PRO A 12 -24.51 -1.33 10.61
C PRO A 12 -25.28 -2.47 11.29
N GLY A 13 -25.08 -3.70 10.81
CA GLY A 13 -25.69 -4.91 11.39
C GLY A 13 -25.39 -5.01 12.89
N PHE A 14 -26.28 -5.66 13.64
CA PHE A 14 -26.15 -5.78 15.11
C PHE A 14 -24.76 -6.27 15.55
N THR A 15 -24.14 -7.17 14.78
CA THR A 15 -22.78 -7.68 15.00
C THR A 15 -21.68 -6.64 14.79
N GLU A 16 -21.81 -5.77 13.79
CA GLU A 16 -20.87 -4.67 13.51
C GLU A 16 -21.05 -3.53 14.52
N LYS A 17 -22.30 -3.25 14.92
CA LYS A 17 -22.59 -2.33 16.04
C LYS A 17 -22.00 -2.86 17.34
N LEU A 18 -22.14 -4.16 17.63
CA LEU A 18 -21.58 -4.78 18.82
C LEU A 18 -20.05 -4.75 18.80
N LYS A 19 -19.41 -5.05 17.66
CA LYS A 19 -17.95 -4.93 17.49
C LYS A 19 -17.46 -3.49 17.66
N SER A 20 -18.11 -2.54 17.01
CA SER A 20 -17.77 -1.12 17.10
C SER A 20 -17.95 -0.61 18.53
N TRP A 21 -19.04 -1.00 19.20
CA TRP A 21 -19.32 -0.64 20.58
C TRP A 21 -18.34 -1.29 21.57
N LEU A 22 -17.96 -2.56 21.34
CA LEU A 22 -16.92 -3.23 22.12
C LEU A 22 -15.55 -2.57 21.92
N CYS A 23 -15.12 -2.28 20.68
CA CYS A 23 -13.87 -1.58 20.41
C CYS A 23 -13.85 -0.15 20.99
N TRP A 24 -14.97 0.56 20.86
CA TRP A 24 -15.11 1.93 21.36
C TRP A 24 -15.13 1.95 22.90
N SER A 25 -15.93 1.09 23.54
CA SER A 25 -15.95 0.93 25.01
C SER A 25 -14.58 0.54 25.57
N TRP A 26 -13.79 -0.21 24.80
CA TRP A 26 -12.43 -0.60 25.20
C TRP A 26 -11.47 0.58 25.30
N THR A 27 -11.61 1.61 24.46
CA THR A 27 -10.81 2.84 24.61
C THR A 27 -11.11 3.56 25.93
N TYR A 28 -12.38 3.57 26.38
CA TYR A 28 -12.77 4.11 27.68
C TYR A 28 -12.33 3.22 28.83
N ILE A 29 -12.34 1.89 28.68
CA ILE A 29 -11.83 0.95 29.69
C ILE A 29 -10.32 1.10 29.84
N CYS A 30 -9.57 1.25 28.73
CA CYS A 30 -8.14 1.53 28.76
C CYS A 30 -7.85 2.91 29.39
N ALA A 31 -8.61 3.94 29.03
CA ALA A 31 -8.46 5.27 29.63
C ALA A 31 -8.81 5.28 31.12
N LEU A 32 -9.87 4.57 31.54
CA LEU A 32 -10.24 4.36 32.94
C LEU A 32 -9.14 3.62 33.69
N TRP A 33 -8.58 2.57 33.09
CA TRP A 33 -7.46 1.84 33.67
C TRP A 33 -6.22 2.72 33.81
N PHE A 34 -5.87 3.51 32.78
CA PHE A 34 -4.75 4.44 32.82
C PHE A 34 -4.97 5.54 33.87
N ALA A 35 -6.19 6.04 33.98
CA ALA A 35 -6.59 7.01 35.01
C ALA A 35 -6.55 6.39 36.41
N MET A 36 -6.96 5.13 36.59
CA MET A 36 -6.83 4.42 37.85
C MET A 36 -5.35 4.20 38.21
N VAL A 37 -4.50 3.84 37.26
CA VAL A 37 -3.05 3.70 37.47
C VAL A 37 -2.43 5.05 37.82
N LEU A 38 -2.76 6.13 37.12
CA LEU A 38 -2.28 7.49 37.44
C LEU A 38 -2.77 7.98 38.80
N THR A 39 -4.03 7.71 39.14
CA THR A 39 -4.61 8.06 40.44
C THR A 39 -3.95 7.25 41.54
N MET A 40 -3.70 5.96 41.32
CA MET A 40 -2.95 5.10 42.22
C MET A 40 -1.53 5.63 42.44
N VAL A 41 -0.80 5.96 41.37
CA VAL A 41 0.54 6.55 41.44
C VAL A 41 0.53 7.91 42.17
N TYR A 42 -0.50 8.74 41.94
CA TYR A 42 -0.66 10.03 42.59
C TYR A 42 -0.95 9.91 44.08
N VAL A 43 -1.87 9.02 44.47
CA VAL A 43 -2.21 8.74 45.87
C VAL A 43 -1.02 8.10 46.60
N LEU A 44 -0.28 7.23 45.91
CA LEU A 44 0.92 6.61 46.45
C LEU A 44 2.14 7.55 46.43
N ARG A 45 2.09 8.71 45.77
CA ARG A 45 3.22 9.66 45.66
C ARG A 45 3.69 10.18 47.02
N SER A 46 2.76 10.45 47.94
CA SER A 46 3.06 10.95 49.28
C SER A 46 3.65 9.89 50.21
N PRO A 47 3.13 8.63 50.28
CA PRO A 47 3.75 7.57 51.08
C PRO A 47 5.04 6.98 50.47
N LEU A 48 5.26 7.07 49.14
CA LEU A 48 6.41 6.43 48.47
C LEU A 48 7.74 7.19 48.53
N LYS A 49 7.75 8.49 48.88
CA LYS A 49 8.94 9.36 48.76
C LYS A 49 9.76 9.09 47.47
N LEU A 50 9.08 9.09 46.31
CA LEU A 50 9.62 8.63 45.01
C LEU A 50 11.04 9.14 44.69
N GLN A 51 11.38 10.37 45.10
CA GLN A 51 12.70 10.99 44.92
C GLN A 51 13.83 10.25 45.65
N GLU A 52 13.58 9.71 46.85
CA GLU A 52 14.55 8.96 47.65
C GLU A 52 14.69 7.51 47.14
N THR A 53 13.60 6.90 46.65
CA THR A 53 13.58 5.52 46.14
C THR A 53 14.23 5.34 44.76
N VAL A 54 14.24 6.36 43.89
CA VAL A 54 14.95 6.28 42.60
C VAL A 54 16.47 6.18 42.81
N ASN A 55 17.00 6.83 43.84
CA ASN A 55 18.42 6.72 44.21
C ASN A 55 18.75 5.38 44.89
N ALA A 56 17.76 4.69 45.47
CA ALA A 56 17.91 3.36 46.07
C ALA A 56 17.69 2.21 45.07
N ALA A 57 17.17 2.48 43.86
CA ALA A 57 16.89 1.47 42.84
C ALA A 57 18.17 0.76 42.33
N SER A 58 19.34 1.39 42.42
CA SER A 58 20.63 0.76 42.10
C SER A 58 21.11 -0.23 43.17
N VAL A 59 20.70 -0.05 44.43
CA VAL A 59 20.96 -0.98 45.54
C VAL A 59 19.94 -2.12 45.53
N PHE A 60 18.71 -1.85 45.08
CA PHE A 60 17.58 -2.80 44.95
C PHE A 60 17.91 -4.05 44.10
N LEU A 61 18.69 -3.90 43.02
CA LEU A 61 19.12 -5.04 42.19
C LEU A 61 20.13 -5.96 42.88
N ASN A 62 20.86 -5.46 43.89
CA ASN A 62 21.91 -6.20 44.58
C ASN A 62 21.41 -6.91 45.86
N THR A 63 20.14 -6.79 46.23
CA THR A 63 19.57 -7.38 47.46
C THR A 63 18.26 -8.14 47.20
N LEU A 64 18.16 -8.83 46.05
CA LEU A 64 16.96 -9.60 45.69
C LEU A 64 16.88 -10.88 46.53
N THR A 65 15.79 -11.04 47.29
CA THR A 65 15.56 -12.21 48.13
C THR A 65 15.17 -13.45 47.28
N PRO A 66 15.48 -14.69 47.71
CA PRO A 66 15.14 -15.91 46.97
C PRO A 66 13.65 -16.03 46.63
N LYS A 67 12.77 -15.50 47.48
CA LYS A 67 11.31 -15.47 47.25
C LYS A 67 10.92 -14.58 46.07
N PHE A 68 11.66 -13.49 45.84
CA PHE A 68 11.45 -12.63 44.67
C PHE A 68 11.83 -13.35 43.38
N TYR A 69 12.94 -14.11 43.36
CA TYR A 69 13.31 -14.91 42.20
C TYR A 69 12.27 -15.98 41.85
N VAL A 70 11.65 -16.62 42.85
CA VAL A 70 10.56 -17.58 42.63
C VAL A 70 9.32 -16.89 42.03
N ALA A 71 8.91 -15.73 42.56
CA ALA A 71 7.78 -14.97 42.04
C ALA A 71 8.05 -14.41 40.63
N LEU A 72 9.27 -13.95 40.37
CA LEU A 72 9.70 -13.45 39.05
C LEU A 72 9.73 -14.58 38.01
N THR A 73 10.19 -15.77 38.39
CA THR A 73 10.22 -16.95 37.50
C THR A 73 8.81 -17.48 37.22
N GLY A 74 7.93 -17.49 38.23
CA GLY A 74 6.52 -17.83 38.07
C GLY A 74 5.77 -16.86 37.14
N THR A 75 5.98 -15.55 37.31
CA THR A 75 5.36 -14.54 36.44
C THR A 75 5.94 -14.55 35.02
N SER A 76 7.27 -14.71 34.86
CA SER A 76 7.91 -14.76 33.54
C SER A 76 7.51 -16.01 32.75
N SER A 77 7.38 -17.16 33.40
CA SER A 77 6.90 -18.41 32.76
C SER A 77 5.44 -18.31 32.33
N LEU A 78 4.56 -17.72 33.14
CA LEU A 78 3.16 -17.49 32.78
C LEU A 78 3.04 -16.55 31.58
N ILE A 79 3.78 -15.44 31.60
CA ILE A 79 3.84 -14.48 30.50
C ILE A 79 4.37 -15.15 29.23
N SER A 80 5.44 -15.94 29.33
CA SER A 80 6.03 -16.67 28.21
C SER A 80 5.06 -17.70 27.62
N GLY A 81 4.32 -18.41 28.47
CA GLY A 81 3.28 -19.36 28.05
C GLY A 81 2.11 -18.66 27.32
N LEU A 82 1.65 -17.52 27.82
CA LEU A 82 0.64 -16.71 27.13
C LEU A 82 1.17 -16.23 25.77
N ILE A 83 2.40 -15.72 25.73
CA ILE A 83 3.04 -15.30 24.48
C ILE A 83 3.07 -16.44 23.47
N LEU A 84 3.46 -17.64 23.88
CA LEU A 84 3.49 -18.82 23.01
C LEU A 84 2.10 -19.23 22.49
N ILE A 85 1.06 -19.21 23.33
CA ILE A 85 -0.31 -19.55 22.91
C ILE A 85 -0.81 -18.58 21.83
N PHE A 86 -0.56 -17.29 22.04
CA PHE A 86 -0.99 -16.27 21.10
C PHE A 86 -0.09 -16.16 19.88
N GLU A 87 1.22 -16.43 20.00
CA GLU A 87 2.14 -16.62 18.88
C GLU A 87 1.69 -17.81 18.03
N TRP A 88 1.28 -18.92 18.65
CA TRP A 88 0.75 -20.08 17.96
C TRP A 88 -0.58 -19.77 17.27
N TRP A 89 -1.47 -19.00 17.92
CA TRP A 89 -2.73 -18.54 17.32
C TRP A 89 -2.47 -17.58 16.15
N TYR A 90 -1.50 -16.66 16.30
CA TYR A 90 -1.03 -15.75 15.26
C TYR A 90 -0.46 -16.55 14.08
N PHE A 91 0.47 -17.47 14.33
CA PHE A 91 1.07 -18.34 13.32
C PHE A 91 0.03 -19.18 12.60
N ARG A 92 -0.96 -19.74 13.32
CA ARG A 92 -2.05 -20.51 12.70
C ARG A 92 -2.96 -19.64 11.82
N LYS A 93 -3.13 -18.36 12.15
CA LYS A 93 -3.98 -17.42 11.41
C LYS A 93 -3.25 -16.74 10.25
N TYR A 94 -1.95 -16.51 10.39
CA TYR A 94 -1.17 -15.64 9.51
C TYR A 94 0.03 -16.33 8.86
N GLY A 95 0.33 -17.59 9.20
CA GLY A 95 1.37 -18.40 8.55
C GLY A 95 2.82 -17.92 8.74
N THR A 96 3.04 -16.86 9.51
CA THR A 96 4.35 -16.31 9.85
C THR A 96 4.49 -16.15 11.36
N SER A 97 5.72 -16.26 11.87
CA SER A 97 6.01 -15.93 13.27
C SER A 97 6.09 -14.41 13.44
N PHE A 98 5.35 -13.89 14.40
CA PHE A 98 5.41 -12.47 14.75
C PHE A 98 6.75 -12.13 15.42
N ILE A 99 7.28 -13.02 16.27
CA ILE A 99 8.59 -12.84 16.92
C ILE A 99 9.71 -12.79 15.87
N GLU A 100 9.64 -13.62 14.84
CA GLU A 100 10.58 -13.58 13.72
C GLU A 100 10.51 -12.24 12.96
N GLN A 101 9.30 -11.75 12.65
CA GLN A 101 9.12 -10.47 11.95
C GLN A 101 9.62 -9.26 12.76
N VAL A 102 9.36 -9.22 14.06
CA VAL A 102 9.82 -8.15 14.96
C VAL A 102 11.32 -8.24 15.23
N SER A 103 11.86 -9.44 15.43
CA SER A 103 13.32 -9.63 15.61
C SER A 103 14.09 -9.25 14.35
N VAL A 104 13.61 -9.63 13.16
CA VAL A 104 14.24 -9.27 11.88
C VAL A 104 14.13 -7.77 11.57
N SER A 105 13.08 -7.08 12.00
CA SER A 105 12.90 -5.64 11.74
C SER A 105 13.58 -4.73 12.77
N HIS A 106 13.63 -5.14 14.04
CA HIS A 106 14.15 -4.29 15.13
C HIS A 106 15.51 -4.74 15.69
N LEU A 107 15.86 -6.03 15.63
CA LEU A 107 17.13 -6.54 16.16
C LEU A 107 18.20 -6.73 15.08
N ARG A 108 17.81 -6.95 13.82
CA ARG A 108 18.75 -7.08 12.68
C ARG A 108 19.62 -5.83 12.44
N PRO A 109 19.10 -4.59 12.55
CA PRO A 109 19.95 -3.39 12.48
C PRO A 109 20.96 -3.29 13.63
N LEU A 110 20.68 -3.96 14.76
CA LEU A 110 21.52 -3.95 15.96
C LEU A 110 22.60 -5.04 15.94
N LEU A 111 22.39 -6.13 15.17
CA LEU A 111 23.21 -7.35 15.21
C LEU A 111 24.24 -7.48 14.08
N GLY A 112 24.46 -6.46 13.25
CA GLY A 112 25.61 -6.41 12.32
C GLY A 112 25.82 -7.69 11.49
N GLY A 113 24.86 -8.03 10.64
CA GLY A 113 24.91 -9.26 9.85
C GLY A 113 25.82 -9.16 8.63
N VAL A 114 26.98 -9.83 8.69
CA VAL A 114 27.86 -10.18 7.57
C VAL A 114 27.06 -10.95 6.50
N GLU A 115 27.10 -10.47 5.26
CA GLU A 115 26.45 -11.12 4.12
C GLU A 115 27.29 -12.29 3.59
N ASN A 116 26.61 -13.38 3.20
CA ASN A 116 27.14 -14.35 2.25
C ASN A 116 26.03 -14.66 1.24
N SER A 117 25.93 -13.83 0.20
CA SER A 117 25.07 -14.06 -0.97
C SER A 117 25.93 -14.28 -2.20
N SER A 118 26.00 -15.54 -2.62
CA SER A 118 26.53 -15.92 -3.92
C SER A 118 25.50 -15.67 -5.02
N SER A 119 25.92 -14.83 -5.96
CA SER A 119 25.76 -14.98 -7.42
C SER A 119 24.75 -14.08 -8.18
N VAL A 120 25.37 -13.40 -9.15
CA VAL A 120 24.92 -12.90 -10.47
C VAL A 120 24.12 -11.60 -10.55
N GLY A 121 24.88 -10.50 -10.66
CA GLY A 121 24.46 -9.26 -11.31
C GLY A 121 25.65 -8.68 -12.07
N LEU A 122 25.65 -8.84 -13.41
CA LEU A 122 26.69 -8.40 -14.33
C LEU A 122 26.43 -6.92 -14.74
N PHE A 123 27.48 -6.11 -14.65
CA PHE A 123 27.64 -4.69 -15.08
C PHE A 123 26.91 -3.58 -14.30
N SER A 124 27.70 -2.83 -13.50
CA SER A 124 27.49 -1.39 -13.25
C SER A 124 28.86 -0.71 -13.18
N SER A 125 29.03 0.37 -13.96
CA SER A 125 30.24 1.16 -14.09
C SER A 125 30.47 2.09 -12.89
N VAL A 126 31.76 2.29 -12.60
CA VAL A 126 32.36 3.09 -11.53
C VAL A 126 32.14 4.60 -11.73
N ASN A 127 31.71 5.31 -10.68
CA ASN A 127 32.39 6.51 -10.15
C ASN A 127 31.78 6.94 -8.81
N GLY A 128 32.66 7.36 -7.88
CA GLY A 128 32.45 7.34 -6.44
C GLY A 128 32.08 8.66 -5.75
N ASP A 129 32.13 8.54 -4.42
CA ASP A 129 31.97 9.50 -3.31
C ASP A 129 30.56 9.93 -2.91
N THR A 130 29.94 9.24 -1.93
CA THR A 130 29.53 9.79 -0.61
C THR A 130 28.84 8.73 0.29
N GLU A 131 29.31 8.62 1.54
CA GLU A 131 28.68 8.11 2.79
C GLU A 131 27.97 6.73 2.89
N PRO A 132 28.07 6.02 4.04
CA PRO A 132 27.48 4.71 4.22
C PRO A 132 25.97 4.85 4.46
N ARG A 133 25.18 4.87 3.37
CA ARG A 133 23.73 4.69 3.48
C ARG A 133 23.43 3.25 3.92
N THR A 134 22.68 3.18 5.00
CA THR A 134 22.11 1.97 5.59
C THR A 134 21.36 1.18 4.51
N ASN A 135 21.63 -0.12 4.37
CA ASN A 135 21.01 -1.05 3.41
C ASN A 135 19.49 -1.21 3.67
N VAL A 136 18.70 -0.20 3.29
CA VAL A 136 17.27 -0.34 3.05
C VAL A 136 17.14 -0.79 1.59
N ALA A 137 16.56 -1.97 1.35
CA ALA A 137 16.28 -2.42 0.00
C ALA A 137 15.51 -1.33 -0.76
N GLU A 138 16.11 -0.75 -1.80
CA GLU A 138 15.54 0.40 -2.52
C GLU A 138 14.47 -0.09 -3.51
N CYS A 139 13.26 0.44 -3.37
CA CYS A 139 12.14 0.13 -4.25
C CYS A 139 12.40 0.74 -5.64
N LYS A 140 12.42 -0.07 -6.71
CA LYS A 140 12.64 0.45 -8.07
C LYS A 140 11.47 1.34 -8.52
N VAL A 141 11.78 2.60 -8.77
CA VAL A 141 10.88 3.60 -9.33
C VAL A 141 10.95 3.60 -10.86
N TRP A 142 9.83 3.91 -11.52
CA TRP A 142 9.70 3.91 -12.97
C TRP A 142 9.14 5.25 -13.46
N ARG A 143 9.55 5.71 -14.64
CA ARG A 143 8.96 6.89 -15.27
C ARG A 143 7.47 6.66 -15.56
N ASN A 144 6.63 7.62 -15.18
CA ASN A 144 5.22 7.63 -15.53
C ASN A 144 5.04 7.86 -17.04
N PRO A 145 4.48 6.90 -17.80
CA PRO A 145 4.29 7.07 -19.25
C PRO A 145 3.31 8.18 -19.58
N LEU A 146 2.37 8.46 -18.66
CA LEU A 146 1.31 9.45 -18.80
C LEU A 146 1.64 10.78 -18.08
N ASN A 147 2.90 11.03 -17.73
CA ASN A 147 3.32 12.25 -17.02
C ASN A 147 2.88 13.55 -17.72
N LEU A 148 2.47 14.54 -16.93
CA LEU A 148 1.99 15.83 -17.44
C LEU A 148 3.15 16.70 -17.96
N PHE A 149 2.82 17.82 -18.59
CA PHE A 149 3.81 18.83 -19.02
C PHE A 149 4.11 19.80 -17.87
N ARG A 150 5.39 20.04 -17.55
CA ARG A 150 5.77 20.85 -16.37
C ARG A 150 5.20 22.25 -16.42
N GLY A 151 5.53 23.05 -17.44
CA GLY A 151 5.03 24.41 -17.58
C GLY A 151 3.51 24.43 -17.77
N ALA A 152 3.01 23.70 -18.77
CA ALA A 152 1.61 23.83 -19.20
C ALA A 152 0.58 23.24 -18.22
N GLU A 153 0.99 22.31 -17.35
CA GLU A 153 0.07 21.59 -16.46
C GLU A 153 0.48 21.68 -14.98
N TYR A 154 1.69 21.25 -14.61
CA TYR A 154 2.12 21.28 -13.20
C TYR A 154 2.27 22.71 -12.68
N SER A 155 3.02 23.57 -13.38
CA SER A 155 3.22 24.97 -12.98
C SER A 155 1.91 25.75 -12.99
N ARG A 156 0.99 25.44 -13.92
CA ARG A 156 -0.35 26.02 -13.90
C ARG A 156 -1.14 25.60 -12.66
N TYR A 157 -1.03 24.35 -12.22
CA TYR A 157 -1.64 23.89 -10.97
C TYR A 157 -1.04 24.60 -9.76
N THR A 158 0.29 24.71 -9.67
CA THR A 158 0.95 25.46 -8.60
C THR A 158 0.51 26.92 -8.59
N TRP A 159 0.45 27.58 -9.75
CA TRP A 159 0.00 28.96 -9.89
C TRP A 159 -1.42 29.18 -9.34
N VAL A 160 -2.34 28.26 -9.63
CA VAL A 160 -3.75 28.40 -9.24
C VAL A 160 -3.99 28.00 -7.78
N THR A 161 -3.31 26.98 -7.29
CA THR A 161 -3.61 26.37 -5.98
C THR A 161 -2.63 26.74 -4.87
N GLY A 162 -1.45 27.25 -5.23
CA GLY A 162 -0.33 27.44 -4.31
C GLY A 162 0.29 26.15 -3.77
N LYS A 163 -0.10 24.98 -4.30
CA LYS A 163 0.39 23.66 -3.88
C LYS A 163 1.33 23.09 -4.93
N GLU A 164 2.50 22.61 -4.49
CA GLU A 164 3.47 21.97 -5.39
C GLU A 164 3.07 20.51 -5.65
N PRO A 165 2.75 20.12 -6.90
CA PRO A 165 2.28 18.77 -7.22
C PRO A 165 3.42 17.75 -7.28
N LEU A 166 4.65 18.18 -7.54
CA LEU A 166 5.84 17.33 -7.66
C LEU A 166 6.73 17.47 -6.43
N THR A 167 7.24 16.36 -5.92
CA THR A 167 8.18 16.38 -4.81
C THR A 167 9.59 16.71 -5.30
N TYR A 168 10.43 17.13 -4.35
CA TYR A 168 11.86 17.31 -4.59
C TYR A 168 12.53 16.02 -5.09
N TYR A 169 12.13 14.87 -4.54
CA TYR A 169 12.64 13.56 -4.94
C TYR A 169 12.26 13.24 -6.40
N ASP A 170 10.99 13.40 -6.77
CA ASP A 170 10.49 13.15 -8.13
C ASP A 170 11.18 14.04 -9.18
N MET A 171 11.36 15.33 -8.89
CA MET A 171 12.09 16.24 -9.78
C MET A 171 13.56 15.82 -9.98
N ASN A 172 14.22 15.31 -8.94
CA ASN A 172 15.61 14.84 -9.05
C ASN A 172 15.72 13.56 -9.90
N LEU A 173 14.75 12.65 -9.79
CA LEU A 173 14.71 11.46 -10.65
C LEU A 173 14.62 11.88 -12.13
N SER A 174 13.80 12.87 -12.45
CA SER A 174 13.70 13.37 -13.82
C SER A 174 14.99 14.04 -14.32
N ALA A 175 15.71 14.73 -13.43
CA ALA A 175 17.03 15.28 -13.76
C ALA A 175 18.07 14.19 -14.05
N GLN A 176 17.98 13.03 -13.38
CA GLN A 176 18.82 11.86 -13.65
C GLN A 176 18.42 11.22 -14.99
N ASP A 177 17.13 10.99 -15.21
CA ASP A 177 16.58 10.47 -16.47
C ASP A 177 17.05 11.31 -17.66
N HIS A 178 16.96 12.63 -17.59
CA HIS A 178 17.36 13.53 -18.68
C HIS A 178 18.86 13.45 -18.97
N GLN A 179 19.70 13.18 -17.96
CA GLN A 179 21.12 12.93 -18.19
C GLN A 179 21.35 11.60 -18.90
N THR A 180 20.59 10.56 -18.58
CA THR A 180 20.69 9.27 -19.27
C THR A 180 20.14 9.34 -20.70
N PHE A 181 19.06 10.08 -20.93
CA PHE A 181 18.39 10.11 -22.23
C PHE A 181 19.03 11.04 -23.26
N PHE A 182 19.58 12.18 -22.81
CA PHE A 182 19.98 13.26 -23.71
C PHE A 182 21.49 13.49 -23.76
N LEU A 183 22.28 12.68 -23.05
CA LEU A 183 23.73 12.69 -23.14
C LEU A 183 24.16 11.44 -23.92
N GLY A 184 24.56 11.63 -25.17
CA GLY A 184 25.16 10.56 -25.96
C GLY A 184 26.56 10.19 -25.44
N ASP A 185 26.99 8.96 -25.72
CA ASP A 185 28.34 8.42 -25.40
C ASP A 185 29.47 9.07 -26.23
N THR A 186 29.27 10.28 -26.75
CA THR A 186 30.25 10.96 -27.60
C THR A 186 31.42 11.47 -26.76
N GLN A 187 32.62 10.96 -27.05
CA GLN A 187 33.88 11.31 -26.39
C GLN A 187 34.29 12.79 -26.52
N GLN A 188 33.57 13.58 -27.32
CA GLN A 188 33.80 15.01 -27.51
C GLN A 188 32.50 15.78 -27.22
N LEU A 189 32.39 16.33 -26.01
CA LEU A 189 31.28 17.20 -25.65
C LEU A 189 31.32 18.49 -26.45
N ARG A 190 30.26 18.78 -27.20
CA ARG A 190 30.09 20.10 -27.82
C ARG A 190 29.81 21.14 -26.74
N PRO A 191 30.14 22.43 -26.96
CA PRO A 191 29.93 23.49 -25.97
C PRO A 191 28.48 23.57 -25.47
N GLU A 192 27.49 23.43 -26.37
CA GLU A 192 26.07 23.44 -26.04
C GLU A 192 25.65 22.26 -25.16
N ASP A 193 26.25 21.08 -25.36
CA ASP A 193 25.94 19.88 -24.58
C ASP A 193 26.42 20.04 -23.13
N SER A 194 27.55 20.73 -22.91
CA SER A 194 28.04 21.06 -21.56
C SER A 194 27.10 22.02 -20.82
N VAL A 195 26.55 23.02 -21.52
CA VAL A 195 25.54 23.93 -20.95
C VAL A 195 24.28 23.14 -20.58
N MET A 196 23.81 22.26 -21.48
CA MET A 196 22.63 21.45 -21.23
C MET A 196 22.82 20.45 -20.08
N GLN A 197 24.00 19.85 -19.94
CA GLN A 197 24.32 18.99 -18.78
C GLN A 197 24.15 19.72 -17.45
N LYS A 198 24.58 20.98 -17.38
CA LYS A 198 24.39 21.83 -16.20
C LYS A 198 22.92 22.21 -16.04
N ALA A 199 22.25 22.57 -17.14
CA ALA A 199 20.84 22.95 -17.13
C ALA A 199 19.93 21.83 -16.60
N TRP A 200 20.19 20.56 -16.95
CA TRP A 200 19.39 19.44 -16.46
C TRP A 200 19.54 19.17 -14.96
N ARG A 201 20.68 19.53 -14.37
CA ARG A 201 20.95 19.41 -12.92
C ARG A 201 20.52 20.63 -12.12
N GLU A 202 20.30 21.74 -12.80
CA GLU A 202 19.98 23.01 -12.16
C GLU A 202 18.58 22.95 -11.52
N ARG A 203 18.51 23.34 -10.26
CA ARG A 203 17.29 23.22 -9.45
C ARG A 203 16.35 24.39 -9.71
N ASN A 204 16.90 25.58 -9.96
CA ASN A 204 16.10 26.76 -10.22
C ASN A 204 15.53 26.73 -11.64
N PRO A 205 14.20 26.69 -11.84
CA PRO A 205 13.59 26.62 -13.17
C PRO A 205 13.99 27.79 -14.07
N GLN A 206 14.10 29.00 -13.54
CA GLN A 206 14.49 30.18 -14.31
C GLN A 206 15.95 30.10 -14.75
N ALA A 207 16.83 29.50 -13.94
CA ALA A 207 18.21 29.24 -14.33
C ALA A 207 18.30 28.15 -15.41
N ARG A 208 17.46 27.10 -15.34
CA ARG A 208 17.35 26.07 -16.40
C ARG A 208 16.95 26.68 -17.73
N ILE A 209 15.92 27.53 -17.74
CA ILE A 209 15.41 28.20 -18.93
C ILE A 209 16.50 29.11 -19.54
N ARG A 210 17.17 29.93 -18.72
CA ARG A 210 18.29 30.76 -19.19
C ARG A 210 19.43 29.94 -19.81
N ALA A 211 19.78 28.82 -19.18
CA ALA A 211 20.82 27.93 -19.71
C ALA A 211 20.40 27.29 -21.06
N ALA A 212 19.13 26.94 -21.24
CA ALA A 212 18.63 26.45 -22.52
C ALA A 212 18.73 27.53 -23.62
N TYR A 213 18.41 28.79 -23.32
CA TYR A 213 18.64 29.89 -24.27
C TYR A 213 20.12 30.08 -24.61
N GLN A 214 21.00 30.00 -23.61
CA GLN A 214 22.46 30.04 -23.84
C GLN A 214 22.93 28.90 -24.76
N ALA A 215 22.40 27.69 -24.59
CA ALA A 215 22.71 26.56 -25.48
C ALA A 215 22.24 26.82 -26.93
N ILE A 216 21.09 27.49 -27.12
CA ILE A 216 20.59 27.88 -28.45
C ILE A 216 21.45 28.98 -29.09
N GLU A 217 21.99 29.91 -28.29
CA GLU A 217 22.93 30.93 -28.79
C GLU A 217 24.23 30.32 -29.30
N LEU A 218 24.74 29.27 -28.63
CA LEU A 218 25.91 28.52 -29.07
C LEU A 218 25.61 27.68 -30.32
N ASN A 219 24.46 27.00 -30.33
CA ASN A 219 24.01 26.20 -31.46
C ASN A 219 22.49 26.29 -31.62
N ARG A 220 22.03 26.95 -32.69
CA ARG A 220 20.59 27.09 -32.99
C ARG A 220 19.87 25.77 -33.25
N GLU A 221 20.62 24.70 -33.53
CA GLU A 221 20.14 23.34 -33.73
C GLU A 221 20.30 22.46 -32.47
N CYS A 222 20.40 23.06 -31.28
CA CYS A 222 20.41 22.31 -30.02
C CYS A 222 19.00 21.76 -29.68
N ALA A 223 18.70 20.53 -30.12
CA ALA A 223 17.40 19.90 -29.85
C ALA A 223 17.10 19.70 -28.35
N ALA A 224 18.10 19.37 -27.53
CA ALA A 224 17.92 19.21 -26.08
C ALA A 224 17.46 20.51 -25.40
N ALA A 225 17.94 21.67 -25.86
CA ALA A 225 17.49 22.97 -25.36
C ALA A 225 16.01 23.22 -25.68
N TYR A 226 15.57 22.94 -26.91
CA TYR A 226 14.15 23.06 -27.27
C TYR A 226 13.26 22.08 -26.49
N VAL A 227 13.74 20.87 -26.16
CA VAL A 227 13.03 19.94 -25.28
C VAL A 227 12.87 20.54 -23.88
N LEU A 228 13.93 21.13 -23.30
CA LEU A 228 13.85 21.77 -21.99
C LEU A 228 12.83 22.92 -21.99
N LEU A 229 12.88 23.80 -22.99
CA LEU A 229 11.92 24.90 -23.12
C LEU A 229 10.48 24.38 -23.29
N ALA A 230 10.29 23.31 -24.06
CA ALA A 230 8.96 22.70 -24.26
C ALA A 230 8.39 22.11 -22.96
N GLU A 231 9.23 21.57 -22.09
CA GLU A 231 8.80 21.04 -20.79
C GLU A 231 8.59 22.14 -19.75
N GLU A 232 9.50 23.12 -19.63
CA GLU A 232 9.57 24.05 -18.50
C GLU A 232 8.94 25.43 -18.76
N GLU A 233 9.14 25.99 -19.96
CA GLU A 233 8.74 27.37 -20.27
C GLU A 233 7.33 27.41 -20.89
N ALA A 234 6.96 26.40 -21.67
CA ALA A 234 5.69 26.37 -22.37
C ALA A 234 4.50 26.45 -21.42
N THR A 235 3.68 27.48 -21.56
CA THR A 235 2.50 27.71 -20.70
C THR A 235 1.26 26.98 -21.20
N THR A 236 1.27 26.54 -22.46
CA THR A 236 0.17 25.84 -23.11
C THR A 236 0.67 24.62 -23.89
N ILE A 237 -0.22 23.65 -24.11
CA ILE A 237 0.10 22.45 -24.91
C ILE A 237 0.47 22.82 -26.35
N THR A 238 -0.17 23.84 -26.92
CA THR A 238 0.14 24.33 -28.28
C THR A 238 1.56 24.89 -28.37
N GLU A 239 2.01 25.62 -27.36
CA GLU A 239 3.37 26.15 -27.29
C GLU A 239 4.40 25.03 -27.11
N ALA A 240 4.11 24.07 -26.22
CA ALA A 240 4.94 22.88 -26.03
C ALA A 240 5.08 22.10 -27.35
N GLU A 241 3.97 21.88 -28.07
CA GLU A 241 3.98 21.21 -29.38
C GLU A 241 4.88 21.94 -30.39
N ARG A 242 4.81 23.29 -30.46
CA ARG A 242 5.65 24.09 -31.35
C ARG A 242 7.14 23.89 -31.05
N LEU A 243 7.52 23.91 -29.77
CA LEU A 243 8.90 23.72 -29.33
C LEU A 243 9.38 22.28 -29.58
N PHE A 244 8.55 21.26 -29.33
CA PHE A 244 8.88 19.87 -29.67
C PHE A 244 9.03 19.65 -31.18
N LYS A 245 8.20 20.30 -32.02
CA LYS A 245 8.38 20.25 -33.48
C LYS A 245 9.69 20.89 -33.91
N GLN A 246 10.11 21.97 -33.25
CA GLN A 246 11.41 22.58 -33.48
C GLN A 246 12.54 21.64 -33.05
N ALA A 247 12.43 21.04 -31.86
CA ALA A 247 13.38 20.05 -31.37
C ALA A 247 13.54 18.87 -32.33
N LEU A 248 12.42 18.35 -32.89
CA LEU A 248 12.46 17.20 -33.80
C LEU A 248 13.23 17.49 -35.08
N LYS A 249 13.14 18.72 -35.62
CA LYS A 249 13.91 19.14 -36.80
C LYS A 249 15.40 19.13 -36.55
N SER A 250 15.80 19.45 -35.31
CA SER A 250 17.19 19.57 -34.89
C SER A 250 17.74 18.32 -34.19
N ALA A 251 16.93 17.28 -33.96
CA ALA A 251 17.30 16.10 -33.18
C ALA A 251 18.33 15.18 -33.88
N GLY A 252 18.56 15.37 -35.18
CA GLY A 252 19.53 14.59 -35.95
C GLY A 252 19.22 13.09 -35.93
N LYS A 253 20.24 12.27 -35.63
CA LYS A 253 20.15 10.79 -35.61
C LYS A 253 20.09 10.19 -34.19
N ASP A 254 19.95 11.02 -33.15
CA ASP A 254 19.85 10.53 -31.78
C ASP A 254 18.49 9.83 -31.58
N THR A 255 18.53 8.50 -31.53
CA THR A 255 17.34 7.67 -31.40
C THR A 255 16.57 7.96 -30.11
N ASN A 256 17.27 8.12 -28.97
CA ASN A 256 16.61 8.32 -27.67
C ASN A 256 15.87 9.66 -27.65
N LEU A 257 16.53 10.71 -28.13
CA LEU A 257 15.96 12.05 -28.24
C LEU A 257 14.78 12.09 -29.22
N VAL A 258 14.92 11.46 -30.40
CA VAL A 258 13.85 11.39 -31.40
C VAL A 258 12.62 10.67 -30.86
N VAL A 259 12.80 9.52 -30.19
CA VAL A 259 11.68 8.77 -29.60
C VAL A 259 11.02 9.57 -28.48
N TYR A 260 11.81 10.23 -27.62
CA TYR A 260 11.29 11.12 -26.59
C TYR A 260 10.39 12.22 -27.17
N ILE A 261 10.91 12.96 -28.16
CA ILE A 261 10.21 14.08 -28.79
C ILE A 261 8.94 13.60 -29.49
N LYS A 262 9.03 12.54 -30.32
CA LYS A 262 7.86 11.96 -31.01
C LYS A 262 6.80 11.49 -30.01
N ARG A 263 7.18 10.89 -28.86
CA ARG A 263 6.24 10.51 -27.79
C ARG A 263 5.54 11.75 -27.22
N ARG A 264 6.28 12.79 -26.85
CA ARG A 264 5.70 14.03 -26.29
C ARG A 264 4.81 14.75 -27.31
N LEU A 265 5.15 14.73 -28.60
CA LEU A 265 4.28 15.23 -29.66
C LEU A 265 2.96 14.44 -29.77
N ALA A 266 3.00 13.11 -29.66
CA ALA A 266 1.78 12.30 -29.63
C ALA A 266 0.90 12.65 -28.42
N MET A 267 1.51 12.91 -27.26
CA MET A 267 0.79 13.38 -26.06
C MET A 267 0.18 14.77 -26.26
N CYS A 268 0.91 15.70 -26.92
CA CYS A 268 0.37 17.02 -27.29
C CYS A 268 -0.84 16.88 -28.23
N ALA A 269 -0.73 16.06 -29.28
CA ALA A 269 -1.81 15.83 -30.23
C ALA A 269 -3.06 15.29 -29.53
N ARG A 270 -2.90 14.35 -28.59
CA ARG A 270 -4.00 13.84 -27.78
C ARG A 270 -4.66 14.93 -26.93
N LYS A 271 -3.87 15.69 -26.15
CA LYS A 271 -4.39 16.77 -25.30
C LYS A 271 -5.04 17.91 -26.10
N LEU A 272 -4.69 18.08 -27.37
CA LEU A 272 -5.31 19.03 -28.30
C LEU A 272 -6.56 18.45 -29.02
N GLY A 273 -7.04 17.26 -28.64
CA GLY A 273 -8.22 16.63 -29.21
C GLY A 273 -7.97 15.91 -30.55
N ARG A 274 -6.73 15.88 -31.06
CA ARG A 274 -6.34 15.16 -32.29
C ARG A 274 -6.04 13.69 -31.99
N ILE A 275 -7.00 12.99 -31.39
CA ILE A 275 -6.79 11.66 -30.81
C ILE A 275 -6.39 10.61 -31.86
N LYS A 276 -7.00 10.66 -33.06
CA LYS A 276 -6.65 9.74 -34.17
C LYS A 276 -5.20 9.91 -34.63
N GLU A 277 -4.71 11.15 -34.66
CA GLU A 277 -3.31 11.45 -34.99
C GLU A 277 -2.38 10.92 -33.90
N ALA A 278 -2.71 11.16 -32.63
CA ALA A 278 -1.93 10.63 -31.50
C ALA A 278 -1.82 9.09 -31.55
N VAL A 279 -2.93 8.38 -31.80
CA VAL A 279 -2.94 6.92 -31.96
C VAL A 279 -2.04 6.47 -33.12
N LYS A 280 -2.10 7.16 -34.27
CA LYS A 280 -1.23 6.86 -35.41
C LYS A 280 0.24 7.03 -35.03
N MET A 281 0.61 8.17 -34.42
CA MET A 281 1.97 8.45 -33.99
C MET A 281 2.49 7.41 -32.99
N MET A 282 1.68 7.00 -32.01
CA MET A 282 2.06 5.96 -31.03
C MET A 282 2.25 4.59 -31.69
N ARG A 283 1.36 4.20 -32.62
CA ARG A 283 1.51 2.93 -33.37
C ARG A 283 2.75 2.93 -34.25
N ASP A 284 3.04 4.06 -34.91
CA ASP A 284 4.21 4.21 -35.77
C ASP A 284 5.50 4.13 -34.93
N LEU A 285 5.54 4.80 -33.78
CA LEU A 285 6.64 4.71 -32.81
C LEU A 285 6.91 3.27 -32.34
N MET A 286 5.86 2.54 -31.98
CA MET A 286 6.00 1.15 -31.52
C MET A 286 6.47 0.19 -32.63
N LYS A 287 6.21 0.52 -33.90
CA LYS A 287 6.70 -0.24 -35.06
C LYS A 287 8.15 0.10 -35.42
N GLU A 288 8.48 1.39 -35.37
CA GLU A 288 9.81 1.91 -35.72
C GLU A 288 10.85 1.53 -34.66
N PHE A 289 10.46 1.49 -33.38
CA PHE A 289 11.37 1.25 -32.24
C PHE A 289 10.88 0.14 -31.29
N PRO A 290 10.74 -1.11 -31.75
CA PRO A 290 10.16 -2.20 -30.96
C PRO A 290 11.02 -2.58 -29.74
N LEU A 291 12.34 -2.33 -29.77
CA LEU A 291 13.28 -2.64 -28.69
C LEU A 291 13.32 -1.57 -27.59
N LEU A 292 12.78 -0.37 -27.84
CA LEU A 292 12.74 0.75 -26.88
C LEU A 292 11.47 0.70 -26.00
N GLY A 293 11.17 -0.50 -25.48
CA GLY A 293 10.08 -0.72 -24.53
C GLY A 293 10.16 0.12 -23.25
N MET A 294 11.31 0.75 -22.98
CA MET A 294 11.60 1.58 -21.81
C MET A 294 10.59 2.71 -21.56
N LEU A 295 9.96 3.25 -22.61
CA LEU A 295 9.02 4.38 -22.47
C LEU A 295 7.55 3.98 -22.31
N ASN A 296 7.24 2.68 -22.29
CA ASN A 296 5.89 2.14 -22.12
C ASN A 296 4.81 2.81 -23.00
N ILE A 297 5.15 3.11 -24.26
CA ILE A 297 4.28 3.84 -25.22
C ILE A 297 2.91 3.17 -25.39
N HIS A 298 2.85 1.84 -25.19
CA HIS A 298 1.61 1.07 -25.22
C HIS A 298 0.58 1.55 -24.19
N GLU A 299 0.99 2.08 -23.03
CA GLU A 299 0.08 2.64 -22.03
C GLU A 299 -0.55 3.95 -22.50
N ASN A 300 0.23 4.81 -23.19
CA ASN A 300 -0.32 5.99 -23.85
C ASN A 300 -1.32 5.61 -24.96
N LEU A 301 -1.01 4.55 -25.71
CA LEU A 301 -1.88 4.05 -26.77
C LEU A 301 -3.20 3.50 -26.21
N LEU A 302 -3.17 2.75 -25.11
CA LEU A 302 -4.37 2.23 -24.46
C LEU A 302 -5.32 3.36 -24.06
N GLU A 303 -4.79 4.40 -23.42
CA GLU A 303 -5.58 5.54 -22.97
C GLU A 303 -6.18 6.31 -24.17
N ALA A 304 -5.41 6.57 -25.22
CA ALA A 304 -5.91 7.22 -26.44
C ALA A 304 -6.98 6.38 -27.17
N LEU A 305 -6.86 5.04 -27.16
CA LEU A 305 -7.86 4.14 -27.75
C LEU A 305 -9.14 4.06 -26.91
N LEU A 306 -9.03 4.10 -25.58
CA LEU A 306 -10.20 4.20 -24.68
C LEU A 306 -10.93 5.52 -24.87
N GLU A 307 -10.20 6.61 -25.08
CA GLU A 307 -10.77 7.93 -25.39
C GLU A 307 -11.60 7.87 -26.68
N LEU A 308 -11.08 7.21 -27.73
CA LEU A 308 -11.79 6.92 -28.99
C LEU A 308 -12.91 5.87 -28.87
N GLN A 309 -13.04 5.19 -27.73
CA GLN A 309 -13.95 4.04 -27.55
C GLN A 309 -13.68 2.88 -28.53
N ALA A 310 -12.44 2.77 -29.01
CA ALA A 310 -12.02 1.70 -29.91
C ALA A 310 -11.72 0.42 -29.11
N TYR A 311 -12.71 -0.12 -28.40
CA TYR A 311 -12.53 -1.21 -27.44
C TYR A 311 -11.94 -2.50 -28.06
N ALA A 312 -12.23 -2.78 -29.33
CA ALA A 312 -11.63 -3.90 -30.05
C ALA A 312 -10.11 -3.71 -30.24
N ASP A 313 -9.66 -2.49 -30.55
CA ASP A 313 -8.25 -2.15 -30.63
C ASP A 313 -7.56 -2.22 -29.26
N VAL A 314 -8.24 -1.76 -28.20
CA VAL A 314 -7.74 -1.89 -26.81
C VAL A 314 -7.52 -3.36 -26.48
N GLN A 315 -8.48 -4.23 -26.78
CA GLN A 315 -8.35 -5.67 -26.58
C GLN A 315 -7.20 -6.27 -27.38
N ALA A 316 -6.98 -5.82 -28.63
CA ALA A 316 -5.88 -6.28 -29.47
C ALA A 316 -4.49 -5.86 -28.92
N VAL A 317 -4.39 -4.68 -28.31
CA VAL A 317 -3.17 -4.27 -27.61
C VAL A 317 -2.96 -5.14 -26.38
N LEU A 318 -3.99 -5.29 -25.52
CA LEU A 318 -3.91 -6.08 -24.30
C LEU A 318 -3.59 -7.55 -24.54
N ALA A 319 -4.07 -8.15 -25.64
CA ALA A 319 -3.80 -9.54 -26.01
C ALA A 319 -2.30 -9.85 -26.19
N LYS A 320 -1.45 -8.83 -26.41
CA LYS A 320 0.01 -9.00 -26.45
C LYS A 320 0.65 -9.11 -25.06
N TYR A 321 -0.06 -8.68 -24.02
CA TYR A 321 0.39 -8.62 -22.63
C TYR A 321 -0.38 -9.59 -21.73
N ASP A 322 -1.53 -10.08 -22.17
CA ASP A 322 -2.23 -11.24 -21.63
C ASP A 322 -1.51 -12.48 -22.20
N GLY A 323 -0.44 -12.93 -21.55
CA GLY A 323 0.14 -14.24 -21.88
C GLY A 323 -0.96 -15.29 -21.86
N LYS A 324 -0.88 -16.27 -22.75
CA LYS A 324 -1.84 -17.38 -22.87
C LYS A 324 -2.17 -17.96 -21.48
N LEU A 325 -3.21 -17.44 -20.85
CA LEU A 325 -3.86 -18.10 -19.74
C LEU A 325 -4.64 -19.24 -20.38
N ILE A 326 -4.16 -20.46 -20.21
CA ILE A 326 -4.98 -21.64 -20.41
C ILE A 326 -6.23 -21.43 -19.57
N GLN A 327 -7.36 -21.38 -20.26
CA GLN A 327 -8.69 -21.29 -19.73
C GLN A 327 -8.88 -22.50 -18.80
N LEU A 328 -8.78 -22.30 -17.48
CA LEU A 328 -9.11 -23.34 -16.52
C LEU A 328 -10.64 -23.44 -16.48
N SER A 329 -11.19 -24.21 -17.41
CA SER A 329 -12.52 -24.77 -17.30
C SER A 329 -12.55 -25.70 -16.09
N CYS A 330 -12.72 -25.15 -14.89
CA CYS A 330 -13.09 -25.96 -13.75
C CYS A 330 -14.60 -26.15 -13.78
N TYR A 331 -15.01 -27.35 -14.22
CA TYR A 331 -16.37 -27.86 -14.08
C TYR A 331 -16.82 -27.74 -12.62
N CYS A 332 -17.76 -26.86 -12.33
CA CYS A 332 -18.59 -26.96 -11.12
C CYS A 332 -19.86 -27.73 -11.47
N THR A 333 -19.78 -29.06 -11.51
CA THR A 333 -20.98 -29.90 -11.49
C THR A 333 -21.55 -29.86 -10.07
N CYS A 334 -22.63 -29.13 -9.87
CA CYS A 334 -23.39 -29.14 -8.63
C CYS A 334 -24.06 -30.51 -8.45
N HIS A 335 -23.50 -31.39 -7.62
CA HIS A 335 -24.23 -32.56 -7.15
C HIS A 335 -25.06 -32.16 -5.92
N ARG A 336 -26.39 -32.14 -6.10
CA ARG A 336 -27.37 -32.09 -5.01
C ARG A 336 -27.13 -33.31 -4.11
N GLY A 337 -26.61 -33.09 -2.91
CA GLY A 337 -26.47 -34.10 -1.86
C GLY A 337 -26.60 -33.44 -0.50
N GLN A 338 -27.63 -33.82 0.26
CA GLN A 338 -27.84 -33.42 1.64
C GLN A 338 -26.67 -33.89 2.51
N GLY A 339 -26.09 -33.01 3.31
CA GLY A 339 -25.17 -33.41 4.38
C GLY A 339 -24.18 -32.32 4.75
N ARG A 340 -24.23 -31.92 6.01
CA ARG A 340 -23.33 -31.06 6.77
C ARG A 340 -21.87 -31.19 6.30
N ASP A 341 -21.30 -30.12 5.74
CA ASP A 341 -19.91 -29.67 5.88
C ASP A 341 -19.62 -28.55 4.86
N ALA A 342 -19.95 -27.30 5.21
CA ALA A 342 -19.67 -26.11 4.40
C ALA A 342 -18.23 -25.56 4.59
N SER A 343 -17.34 -26.31 5.23
CA SER A 343 -16.03 -25.81 5.68
C SER A 343 -14.82 -26.39 4.93
N ILE A 344 -15.03 -27.28 3.95
CA ILE A 344 -13.93 -27.96 3.23
C ILE A 344 -14.28 -28.06 1.74
N LEU A 345 -14.18 -26.95 1.01
CA LEU A 345 -14.32 -26.96 -0.46
C LEU A 345 -13.56 -25.80 -1.13
N PHE A 346 -12.37 -25.48 -0.62
CA PHE A 346 -11.51 -24.42 -1.16
C PHE A 346 -10.08 -24.85 -1.50
N ILE A 347 -9.78 -26.14 -1.51
CA ILE A 347 -8.42 -26.63 -1.75
C ILE A 347 -8.49 -27.75 -2.78
N ASN A 348 -8.25 -27.41 -4.05
CA ASN A 348 -7.52 -28.22 -5.05
C ASN A 348 -7.63 -27.63 -6.48
N CYS A 349 -7.39 -26.33 -6.65
CA CYS A 349 -7.18 -25.71 -7.97
C CYS A 349 -5.84 -24.95 -8.07
N LEU A 350 -4.83 -25.39 -7.31
CA LEU A 350 -3.45 -24.88 -7.44
C LEU A 350 -2.54 -25.99 -7.98
N MET A 351 -2.52 -26.16 -9.30
CA MET A 351 -1.29 -26.55 -9.99
C MET A 351 -0.84 -25.36 -10.84
N PHE A 352 0.08 -24.59 -10.26
CA PHE A 352 0.84 -23.55 -10.93
C PHE A 352 1.77 -24.19 -11.97
N LEU A 353 1.59 -23.86 -13.24
CA LEU A 353 2.71 -23.86 -14.19
C LEU A 353 3.28 -22.42 -14.23
N PRO A 354 4.55 -22.23 -13.83
CA PRO A 354 5.23 -20.95 -13.99
C PRO A 354 5.67 -20.84 -15.44
N SER A 355 4.96 -20.11 -16.29
CA SER A 355 5.42 -19.93 -17.68
C SER A 355 4.93 -18.62 -18.31
N ASP A 356 5.88 -17.70 -18.44
CA ASP A 356 6.08 -16.72 -19.52
C ASP A 356 5.03 -15.64 -19.79
N ILE A 357 5.25 -14.46 -19.18
CA ILE A 357 4.99 -13.16 -19.82
C ILE A 357 6.22 -12.28 -19.62
N SER A 358 7.00 -12.14 -20.68
CA SER A 358 8.26 -11.40 -20.78
C SER A 358 8.15 -9.87 -20.71
N LEU A 359 7.04 -9.31 -20.22
CA LEU A 359 6.84 -7.86 -20.05
C LEU A 359 6.25 -7.52 -18.68
N PRO A 360 6.74 -6.47 -18.00
CA PRO A 360 6.31 -6.16 -16.65
C PRO A 360 4.86 -5.64 -16.64
N LYS A 361 3.97 -6.34 -15.94
CA LYS A 361 2.58 -5.92 -15.73
C LYS A 361 2.52 -4.56 -15.00
N SER A 362 1.54 -3.73 -15.36
CA SER A 362 1.25 -2.41 -14.75
C SER A 362 -0.23 -2.28 -14.42
N ALA A 363 -0.58 -1.28 -13.60
CA ALA A 363 -1.98 -1.00 -13.27
C ALA A 363 -2.79 -0.70 -14.53
N THR A 364 -2.20 0.01 -15.49
CA THR A 364 -2.81 0.29 -16.80
C THR A 364 -3.22 -0.98 -17.53
N ILE A 365 -2.35 -2.00 -17.59
CA ILE A 365 -2.68 -3.28 -18.24
C ILE A 365 -3.79 -4.01 -17.48
N CYS A 366 -3.62 -4.20 -16.17
CA CYS A 366 -4.51 -5.04 -15.36
C CYS A 366 -5.91 -4.43 -15.25
N TYR A 367 -6.02 -3.15 -14.89
CA TYR A 367 -7.32 -2.50 -14.71
C TYR A 367 -8.01 -2.18 -16.04
N THR A 368 -7.28 -1.94 -17.13
CA THR A 368 -7.93 -1.78 -18.44
C THR A 368 -8.53 -3.10 -18.92
N SER A 369 -7.85 -4.22 -18.71
CA SER A 369 -8.42 -5.56 -18.97
C SER A 369 -9.68 -5.82 -18.12
N ALA A 370 -9.64 -5.46 -16.84
CA ALA A 370 -10.80 -5.54 -15.95
C ALA A 370 -11.96 -4.65 -16.42
N LEU A 371 -11.68 -3.41 -16.84
CA LEU A 371 -12.68 -2.49 -17.38
C LEU A 371 -13.35 -3.06 -18.64
N LEU A 372 -12.59 -3.64 -19.58
CA LEU A 372 -13.17 -4.19 -20.81
C LEU A 372 -14.14 -5.36 -20.52
N LYS A 373 -13.80 -6.21 -19.54
CA LYS A 373 -14.65 -7.33 -19.12
C LYS A 373 -15.85 -6.87 -18.29
N ALA A 374 -15.65 -5.92 -17.39
CA ALA A 374 -16.72 -5.29 -16.62
C ALA A 374 -17.76 -4.67 -17.54
N ARG A 375 -17.32 -3.89 -18.55
CA ARG A 375 -18.20 -3.26 -19.54
C ARG A 375 -19.11 -4.25 -20.27
N ALA A 376 -18.68 -5.50 -20.45
CA ALA A 376 -19.47 -6.50 -21.17
C ALA A 376 -20.67 -7.03 -20.36
N VAL A 377 -20.72 -6.79 -19.05
CA VAL A 377 -21.72 -7.38 -18.15
C VAL A 377 -22.34 -6.38 -17.17
N SER A 378 -21.75 -5.21 -17.00
CA SER A 378 -22.05 -4.30 -15.88
C SER A 378 -23.38 -3.56 -16.01
N ASP A 379 -23.91 -3.40 -17.23
CA ASP A 379 -25.20 -2.78 -17.52
C ASP A 379 -26.37 -3.55 -16.91
N LYS A 380 -26.24 -4.88 -16.82
CA LYS A 380 -27.27 -5.80 -16.29
C LYS A 380 -26.90 -6.41 -14.95
N PHE A 381 -25.74 -6.05 -14.40
CA PHE A 381 -25.25 -6.63 -13.17
C PHE A 381 -26.06 -6.13 -11.96
N SER A 382 -26.62 -7.06 -11.21
CA SER A 382 -27.27 -6.78 -9.92
C SER A 382 -26.71 -7.73 -8.85
N PRO A 383 -26.13 -7.20 -7.74
CA PRO A 383 -25.63 -8.02 -6.65
C PRO A 383 -26.69 -8.97 -6.05
N GLU A 384 -27.94 -8.50 -5.96
CA GLU A 384 -29.07 -9.27 -5.41
C GLU A 384 -29.55 -10.38 -6.36
N ALA A 385 -29.41 -10.17 -7.67
CA ALA A 385 -29.69 -11.20 -8.65
C ALA A 385 -28.57 -12.24 -8.64
N ALA A 386 -27.32 -11.78 -8.64
CA ALA A 386 -26.12 -12.64 -8.61
C ALA A 386 -26.07 -13.53 -7.35
N SER A 387 -26.49 -13.03 -6.19
CA SER A 387 -26.53 -13.83 -4.96
C SER A 387 -27.56 -14.97 -5.00
N ARG A 388 -28.66 -14.79 -5.73
CA ARG A 388 -29.73 -15.80 -5.86
C ARG A 388 -29.46 -16.83 -6.95
N ARG A 389 -28.99 -16.39 -8.12
CA ARG A 389 -28.79 -17.25 -9.30
C ARG A 389 -27.34 -17.70 -9.54
N GLY A 390 -26.39 -17.14 -8.78
CA GLY A 390 -24.97 -17.24 -9.08
C GLY A 390 -24.53 -16.31 -10.22
N LEU A 391 -23.22 -16.21 -10.41
CA LEU A 391 -22.63 -15.44 -11.52
C LEU A 391 -22.69 -16.26 -12.81
N SER A 392 -23.05 -15.62 -13.91
CA SER A 392 -22.87 -16.17 -15.25
C SER A 392 -21.38 -16.29 -15.59
N THR A 393 -21.02 -17.06 -16.61
CA THR A 393 -19.62 -17.19 -17.06
C THR A 393 -18.99 -15.83 -17.40
N ALA A 394 -19.75 -14.93 -18.03
CA ALA A 394 -19.26 -13.61 -18.37
C ALA A 394 -19.05 -12.73 -17.12
N GLU A 395 -19.99 -12.78 -16.16
CA GLU A 395 -19.87 -12.07 -14.88
C GLU A 395 -18.68 -12.61 -14.07
N MET A 396 -18.48 -13.93 -14.04
CA MET A 396 -17.33 -14.56 -13.38
C MET A 396 -16.01 -14.07 -13.99
N ASN A 397 -15.89 -14.07 -15.31
CA ASN A 397 -14.69 -13.57 -16.00
C ASN A 397 -14.38 -12.11 -15.68
N ALA A 398 -15.42 -11.27 -15.50
CA ALA A 398 -15.25 -9.87 -15.10
C ALA A 398 -14.80 -9.74 -13.64
N VAL A 399 -15.42 -10.49 -12.73
CA VAL A 399 -15.04 -10.54 -11.30
C VAL A 399 -13.59 -11.03 -11.14
N GLU A 400 -13.20 -12.10 -11.83
CA GLU A 400 -11.83 -12.61 -11.81
C GLU A 400 -10.82 -11.58 -12.33
N ALA A 401 -11.16 -10.83 -13.38
CA ALA A 401 -10.27 -9.79 -13.89
C ALA A 401 -10.13 -8.62 -12.90
N ILE A 402 -11.20 -8.24 -12.21
CA ILE A 402 -11.15 -7.24 -11.14
C ILE A 402 -10.29 -7.76 -9.98
N HIS A 403 -10.48 -9.00 -9.53
CA HIS A 403 -9.66 -9.60 -8.47
C HIS A 403 -8.17 -9.58 -8.83
N ARG A 404 -7.81 -9.97 -10.06
CA ARG A 404 -6.42 -9.90 -10.53
C ARG A 404 -5.87 -8.47 -10.54
N ALA A 405 -6.67 -7.49 -10.93
CA ALA A 405 -6.27 -6.09 -10.95
C ALA A 405 -6.08 -5.53 -9.53
N VAL A 406 -6.98 -5.85 -8.61
CA VAL A 406 -6.92 -5.47 -7.20
C VAL A 406 -5.75 -6.13 -6.49
N GLU A 407 -5.48 -7.41 -6.76
CA GLU A 407 -4.32 -8.11 -6.23
C GLU A 407 -3.00 -7.50 -6.74
N PHE A 408 -2.96 -7.10 -8.01
CA PHE A 408 -1.81 -6.42 -8.60
C PHE A 408 -1.54 -5.08 -7.91
N ASN A 409 -2.55 -4.21 -7.81
CA ASN A 409 -2.45 -2.92 -7.14
C ASN A 409 -3.76 -2.57 -6.38
N PRO A 410 -3.79 -2.72 -5.04
CA PRO A 410 -4.96 -2.52 -4.18
C PRO A 410 -5.28 -1.05 -3.89
N HIS A 411 -4.42 -0.12 -4.29
CA HIS A 411 -4.59 1.31 -4.05
C HIS A 411 -5.61 1.91 -5.04
N VAL A 412 -5.65 1.41 -6.27
CA VAL A 412 -6.47 1.92 -7.38
C VAL A 412 -7.98 2.02 -7.08
N PRO A 413 -8.66 1.03 -6.46
CA PRO A 413 -10.12 1.06 -6.32
C PRO A 413 -10.61 2.26 -5.52
N LYS A 414 -9.87 2.69 -4.49
CA LYS A 414 -10.24 3.86 -3.67
C LYS A 414 -10.30 5.15 -4.49
N TYR A 415 -9.43 5.31 -5.48
CA TYR A 415 -9.47 6.45 -6.39
C TYR A 415 -10.56 6.33 -7.43
N LEU A 416 -10.74 5.13 -8.02
CA LEU A 416 -11.79 4.91 -9.01
C LEU A 416 -13.20 5.09 -8.43
N LEU A 417 -13.38 4.70 -7.16
CA LEU A 417 -14.63 4.85 -6.42
C LEU A 417 -14.75 6.22 -5.75
N GLU A 418 -13.79 7.13 -5.96
CA GLU A 418 -13.77 8.49 -5.40
C GLU A 418 -13.85 8.52 -3.87
N MET A 419 -13.44 7.44 -3.21
CA MET A 419 -13.32 7.34 -1.75
C MET A 419 -12.06 8.05 -1.22
N LYS A 420 -11.13 8.36 -2.11
CA LYS A 420 -9.91 9.11 -1.84
C LYS A 420 -9.76 10.24 -2.86
N SER A 421 -9.30 11.40 -2.40
CA SER A 421 -9.09 12.58 -3.26
C SER A 421 -8.04 12.29 -4.32
N LEU A 422 -8.40 12.54 -5.58
CA LEU A 422 -7.49 12.45 -6.71
C LEU A 422 -6.63 13.72 -6.80
N ILE A 423 -5.32 13.54 -7.01
CA ILE A 423 -4.34 14.63 -7.18
C ILE A 423 -3.67 14.52 -8.56
N LEU A 424 -2.85 15.50 -8.94
CA LEU A 424 -2.02 15.35 -10.14
C LEU A 424 -1.04 14.19 -9.93
N PRO A 425 -0.83 13.34 -10.96
CA PRO A 425 0.09 12.23 -10.85
C PRO A 425 1.54 12.73 -10.84
N PRO A 426 2.47 12.02 -10.19
CA PRO A 426 3.91 12.32 -10.26
C PRO A 426 4.50 12.01 -11.65
N GLU A 427 5.72 12.50 -11.90
CA GLU A 427 6.51 12.15 -13.09
C GLU A 427 7.07 10.72 -13.03
N HIS A 428 7.22 10.19 -11.82
CA HIS A 428 7.63 8.83 -11.55
C HIS A 428 6.65 8.09 -10.65
N ILE A 429 6.54 6.78 -10.87
CA ILE A 429 5.63 5.90 -10.16
C ILE A 429 6.37 4.69 -9.60
N LEU A 430 5.91 4.25 -8.44
CA LEU A 430 6.22 2.95 -7.89
C LEU A 430 5.18 1.95 -8.39
N LYS A 431 5.61 0.92 -9.13
CA LYS A 431 4.71 -0.15 -9.58
C LYS A 431 4.09 -0.85 -8.38
N ARG A 432 2.79 -1.10 -8.45
CA ARG A 432 1.93 -1.64 -7.40
C ARG A 432 1.75 -0.71 -6.19
N GLY A 433 2.36 0.47 -6.21
CA GLY A 433 2.24 1.50 -5.18
C GLY A 433 1.06 2.44 -5.39
N ASP A 434 0.94 3.37 -4.45
CA ASP A 434 -0.08 4.41 -4.43
C ASP A 434 0.15 5.44 -5.56
N SER A 435 1.40 5.75 -5.89
CA SER A 435 1.75 6.65 -6.99
C SER A 435 1.31 6.13 -8.36
N GLU A 436 1.48 4.83 -8.64
CA GLU A 436 0.93 4.20 -9.85
C GLU A 436 -0.60 4.24 -9.85
N ALA A 437 -1.24 4.08 -8.68
CA ALA A 437 -2.68 4.10 -8.58
C ALA A 437 -3.29 5.48 -8.86
N VAL A 438 -2.66 6.55 -8.35
CA VAL A 438 -3.00 7.93 -8.70
C VAL A 438 -2.85 8.13 -10.21
N ALA A 439 -1.70 7.73 -10.78
CA ALA A 439 -1.43 7.86 -12.21
C ALA A 439 -2.49 7.15 -13.07
N TYR A 440 -2.84 5.91 -12.73
CA TYR A 440 -3.89 5.18 -13.44
C TYR A 440 -5.25 5.87 -13.32
N ALA A 441 -5.70 6.13 -12.09
CA ALA A 441 -7.05 6.66 -11.84
C ALA A 441 -7.24 8.06 -12.44
N PHE A 442 -6.19 8.90 -12.45
CA PHE A 442 -6.23 10.25 -13.00
C PHE A 442 -6.68 10.27 -14.47
N PHE A 443 -6.16 9.33 -15.28
CA PHE A 443 -6.52 9.24 -16.69
C PHE A 443 -7.70 8.32 -16.96
N HIS A 444 -7.95 7.29 -16.14
CA HIS A 444 -8.88 6.22 -16.47
C HIS A 444 -10.25 6.31 -15.77
N LEU A 445 -10.40 7.10 -14.72
CA LEU A 445 -11.68 7.23 -13.98
C LEU A 445 -12.85 7.57 -14.92
N GLN A 446 -12.65 8.47 -15.87
CA GLN A 446 -13.70 8.84 -16.84
C GLN A 446 -14.10 7.67 -17.75
N HIS A 447 -13.18 6.78 -18.08
CA HIS A 447 -13.49 5.58 -18.87
C HIS A 447 -14.30 4.56 -18.07
N TRP A 448 -14.02 4.43 -16.76
CA TRP A 448 -14.83 3.63 -15.85
C TRP A 448 -16.23 4.21 -15.65
N LYS A 449 -16.36 5.54 -15.49
CA LYS A 449 -17.65 6.24 -15.38
C LYS A 449 -18.51 6.08 -16.64
N ARG A 450 -17.87 6.04 -17.82
CA ARG A 450 -18.56 5.85 -19.11
C ARG A 450 -19.15 4.45 -19.26
N ALA A 451 -18.55 3.43 -18.64
CA ALA A 451 -19.07 2.07 -18.64
C ALA A 451 -20.13 1.92 -17.54
N GLU A 452 -21.42 1.99 -17.92
CA GLU A 452 -22.54 1.95 -16.98
C GLU A 452 -22.47 0.70 -16.09
N GLY A 453 -22.58 0.91 -14.77
CA GLY A 453 -22.48 -0.15 -13.77
C GLY A 453 -21.07 -0.68 -13.48
N ALA A 454 -20.03 -0.30 -14.23
CA ALA A 454 -18.68 -0.86 -14.04
C ALA A 454 -18.08 -0.50 -12.67
N LEU A 455 -18.26 0.74 -12.22
CA LEU A 455 -17.87 1.18 -10.88
C LEU A 455 -18.67 0.48 -9.77
N ASN A 456 -19.95 0.19 -10.02
CA ASN A 456 -20.77 -0.56 -9.07
C ASN A 456 -20.29 -2.02 -8.94
N LEU A 457 -19.97 -2.66 -10.08
CA LEU A 457 -19.36 -3.99 -10.09
C LEU A 457 -18.01 -3.98 -9.37
N LEU A 458 -17.16 -2.97 -9.59
CA LEU A 458 -15.91 -2.80 -8.86
C LEU A 458 -16.17 -2.69 -7.36
N HIS A 459 -17.08 -1.79 -6.95
CA HIS A 459 -17.45 -1.58 -5.54
C HIS A 459 -17.88 -2.87 -4.84
N CYS A 460 -18.70 -3.70 -5.50
CA CYS A 460 -19.19 -4.95 -4.92
C CYS A 460 -18.13 -6.06 -4.80
N THR A 461 -17.01 -5.96 -5.53
CA THR A 461 -16.06 -7.07 -5.69
C THR A 461 -14.69 -6.78 -5.07
N TRP A 462 -14.23 -5.53 -5.10
CA TRP A 462 -12.86 -5.19 -4.70
C TRP A 462 -12.56 -5.51 -3.22
N GLU A 463 -13.48 -5.21 -2.29
CA GLU A 463 -13.31 -5.56 -0.87
C GLU A 463 -13.29 -7.08 -0.63
N GLY A 464 -14.09 -7.82 -1.40
CA GLY A 464 -14.13 -9.27 -1.36
C GLY A 464 -12.77 -9.90 -1.68
N THR A 465 -12.02 -9.27 -2.59
CA THR A 465 -10.66 -9.70 -2.95
C THR A 465 -9.74 -9.79 -1.73
N PHE A 466 -9.75 -8.80 -0.83
CA PHE A 466 -8.89 -8.82 0.37
C PHE A 466 -9.25 -9.91 1.38
N ARG A 467 -10.49 -10.41 1.35
CA ARG A 467 -10.90 -11.55 2.20
C ARG A 467 -10.41 -12.89 1.66
N ILE A 468 -10.07 -12.94 0.36
CA ILE A 468 -9.68 -14.16 -0.37
C ILE A 468 -8.16 -14.26 -0.50
N ILE A 469 -7.42 -13.14 -0.49
CA ILE A 469 -5.96 -13.17 -0.48
C ILE A 469 -5.46 -13.71 0.87
N PRO A 470 -4.61 -14.75 0.91
CA PRO A 470 -4.09 -15.32 2.14
C PRO A 470 -3.25 -14.28 2.87
N TYR A 471 -3.38 -14.25 4.18
CA TYR A 471 -2.49 -13.43 5.00
C TYR A 471 -1.19 -14.21 5.30
N PRO A 472 -0.01 -13.56 5.23
CA PRO A 472 0.20 -12.16 4.93
C PRO A 472 0.02 -11.89 3.44
N LEU A 473 -0.47 -10.69 3.09
CA LEU A 473 -0.55 -10.17 1.70
C LEU A 473 0.81 -10.15 0.97
N GLU A 474 1.88 -10.56 1.65
CA GLU A 474 3.20 -10.91 1.14
C GLU A 474 3.17 -12.18 0.27
N LYS A 475 2.19 -13.07 0.39
CA LYS A 475 1.99 -14.19 -0.54
C LYS A 475 0.76 -13.91 -1.41
N GLY A 476 0.90 -13.01 -2.38
CA GLY A 476 -0.05 -12.97 -3.49
C GLY A 476 -0.17 -14.38 -4.11
N HIS A 477 -1.37 -14.76 -4.53
CA HIS A 477 -1.55 -15.99 -5.27
C HIS A 477 -0.93 -15.86 -6.67
N LEU A 478 -1.02 -14.67 -7.29
CA LEU A 478 -0.59 -14.42 -8.67
C LEU A 478 0.64 -13.50 -8.78
N PHE A 479 1.09 -12.88 -7.68
CA PHE A 479 2.16 -11.87 -7.68
C PHE A 479 3.09 -11.98 -6.46
N TYR A 480 4.35 -11.56 -6.63
CA TYR A 480 5.37 -11.51 -5.58
C TYR A 480 4.96 -10.64 -4.37
N PRO A 481 5.52 -10.85 -3.16
CA PRO A 481 5.31 -10.00 -1.99
C PRO A 481 5.48 -8.50 -2.26
N TYR A 482 4.71 -7.66 -1.55
CA TYR A 482 4.96 -6.21 -1.53
C TYR A 482 6.29 -5.91 -0.83
N PRO A 483 7.18 -5.10 -1.43
CA PRO A 483 8.41 -4.68 -0.76
C PRO A 483 8.12 -3.93 0.54
N GLY A 484 8.90 -4.19 1.59
CA GLY A 484 8.76 -3.48 2.87
C GLY A 484 9.00 -1.96 2.78
N CYS A 485 9.65 -1.49 1.71
CA CYS A 485 9.91 -0.07 1.41
C CYS A 485 8.76 0.66 0.69
N THR A 486 7.67 -0.02 0.31
CA THR A 486 6.64 0.55 -0.58
C THR A 486 6.06 1.86 -0.04
N GLU A 487 5.68 1.88 1.25
CA GLU A 487 5.12 3.06 1.91
C GLU A 487 6.11 4.23 1.94
N THR A 488 7.38 3.97 2.26
CA THR A 488 8.42 5.00 2.32
C THR A 488 8.71 5.57 0.93
N ALA A 489 8.82 4.71 -0.08
CA ALA A 489 9.08 5.14 -1.45
C ALA A 489 7.91 5.97 -2.03
N ASP A 490 6.66 5.56 -1.81
CA ASP A 490 5.49 6.36 -2.22
C ASP A 490 5.40 7.69 -1.46
N ARG A 491 5.81 7.74 -0.18
CA ARG A 491 5.90 8.99 0.59
C ARG A 491 6.92 9.98 0.03
N GLU A 492 8.00 9.49 -0.58
CA GLU A 492 8.98 10.36 -1.24
C GLU A 492 8.49 10.86 -2.60
N LEU A 493 7.71 10.05 -3.32
CA LEU A 493 7.15 10.40 -4.64
C LEU A 493 5.93 11.32 -4.57
N LEU A 494 5.04 11.10 -3.59
CA LEU A 494 3.77 11.82 -3.49
C LEU A 494 3.89 13.06 -2.60
N PRO A 495 3.18 14.17 -2.92
CA PRO A 495 3.27 15.41 -2.16
C PRO A 495 2.73 15.25 -0.74
N SER A 496 3.27 16.03 0.20
CA SER A 496 2.95 15.92 1.64
C SER A 496 1.47 16.19 1.99
N PHE A 497 0.74 16.90 1.14
CA PHE A 497 -0.70 17.12 1.32
C PHE A 497 -1.56 15.91 0.89
N HIS A 498 -0.93 14.84 0.38
CA HIS A 498 -1.58 13.61 -0.02
C HIS A 498 -1.32 12.50 1.00
N GLU A 499 -2.39 11.95 1.56
CA GLU A 499 -2.29 10.86 2.54
C GLU A 499 -2.04 9.52 1.84
N VAL A 500 -0.82 8.98 1.93
CA VAL A 500 -0.46 7.69 1.33
C VAL A 500 -1.24 6.55 1.98
N SER A 501 -1.83 5.69 1.15
CA SER A 501 -2.53 4.50 1.59
C SER A 501 -1.55 3.36 1.84
N VAL A 502 -1.72 2.67 2.96
CA VAL A 502 -0.82 1.58 3.38
C VAL A 502 -1.49 0.23 3.13
N TYR A 503 -0.87 -0.57 2.27
CA TYR A 503 -1.24 -1.96 2.01
C TYR A 503 0.01 -2.86 2.01
N PRO A 504 -0.06 -4.07 2.60
CA PRO A 504 -1.06 -4.51 3.57
C PRO A 504 -1.22 -3.57 4.75
N LYS A 505 -2.45 -3.42 5.26
CA LYS A 505 -2.65 -2.84 6.59
C LYS A 505 -2.00 -3.78 7.60
N LYS A 506 -0.90 -3.34 8.21
CA LYS A 506 -0.30 -4.00 9.36
C LYS A 506 -1.20 -3.72 10.55
N GLU A 507 -2.23 -4.53 10.77
CA GLU A 507 -2.92 -4.52 12.06
C GLU A 507 -1.95 -5.11 13.06
N LEU A 508 -1.47 -4.32 14.03
CA LEU A 508 -0.80 -4.88 15.19
C LEU A 508 -1.83 -5.79 15.87
N PRO A 509 -1.58 -7.10 16.01
CA PRO A 509 -2.45 -7.97 16.78
C PRO A 509 -2.78 -7.34 18.13
N PHE A 510 -4.08 -7.22 18.44
CA PHE A 510 -4.59 -6.80 19.76
C PHE A 510 -3.81 -7.44 20.93
N PHE A 511 -3.44 -8.71 20.75
CA PHE A 511 -2.65 -9.49 21.70
C PHE A 511 -1.31 -8.83 22.10
N ILE A 512 -0.64 -8.08 21.22
CA ILE A 512 0.65 -7.44 21.54
C ILE A 512 0.44 -6.33 22.55
N LEU A 513 -0.55 -5.45 22.30
CA LEU A 513 -0.90 -4.38 23.22
C LEU A 513 -1.43 -4.95 24.54
N PHE A 514 -2.25 -6.01 24.47
CA PHE A 514 -2.76 -6.73 25.63
C PHE A 514 -1.62 -7.33 26.47
N THR A 515 -0.64 -7.96 25.84
CA THR A 515 0.47 -8.64 26.53
C THR A 515 1.49 -7.65 27.05
N ALA A 516 1.82 -6.61 26.28
CA ALA A 516 2.65 -5.51 26.79
C ALA A 516 1.98 -4.88 28.02
N GLY A 517 0.67 -4.62 27.96
CA GLY A 517 -0.11 -4.13 29.10
C GLY A 517 -0.10 -5.09 30.29
N LEU A 518 -0.31 -6.38 30.07
CA LEU A 518 -0.27 -7.41 31.10
C LEU A 518 1.12 -7.53 31.74
N CYS A 519 2.19 -7.53 30.94
CA CYS A 519 3.57 -7.56 31.41
C CYS A 519 3.90 -6.34 32.27
N SER A 520 3.55 -5.13 31.81
CA SER A 520 3.74 -3.89 32.58
C SER A 520 2.95 -3.91 33.89
N PHE A 521 1.72 -4.42 33.87
CA PHE A 521 0.89 -4.57 35.07
C PHE A 521 1.47 -5.58 36.06
N CYS A 522 1.90 -6.76 35.59
CA CYS A 522 2.51 -7.79 36.42
C CYS A 522 3.83 -7.30 37.03
N ALA A 523 4.67 -6.60 36.27
CA ALA A 523 5.91 -6.01 36.77
C ALA A 523 5.64 -4.96 37.87
N MET A 524 4.63 -4.11 37.67
CA MET A 524 4.20 -3.13 38.68
C MET A 524 3.70 -3.81 39.96
N LEU A 525 2.84 -4.84 39.84
CA LEU A 525 2.36 -5.60 41.00
C LEU A 525 3.49 -6.31 41.75
N ALA A 526 4.49 -6.85 41.04
CA ALA A 526 5.65 -7.48 41.65
C ALA A 526 6.48 -6.47 42.46
N MET A 527 6.69 -5.25 41.93
CA MET A 527 7.38 -4.18 42.66
C MET A 527 6.59 -3.74 43.90
N LEU A 528 5.27 -3.55 43.78
CA LEU A 528 4.41 -3.16 44.90
C LEU A 528 4.37 -4.22 46.00
N THR A 529 4.33 -5.50 45.63
CA THR A 529 4.34 -6.63 46.57
C THR A 529 5.65 -6.74 47.32
N HIS A 530 6.77 -6.46 46.66
CA HIS A 530 8.08 -6.45 47.32
C HIS A 530 8.25 -5.23 48.25
N GLN A 531 7.76 -4.06 47.84
CA GLN A 531 7.95 -2.82 48.60
C GLN A 531 6.94 -2.68 49.75
N PHE A 532 5.72 -3.23 49.63
CA PHE A 532 4.65 -3.13 50.63
C PHE A 532 3.91 -4.47 50.86
N PRO A 533 4.56 -5.48 51.45
CA PRO A 533 4.00 -6.82 51.58
C PRO A 533 2.69 -6.88 52.40
N GLU A 534 2.62 -6.13 53.51
CA GLU A 534 1.42 -6.11 54.39
C GLU A 534 0.19 -5.48 53.71
N LEU A 535 0.39 -4.33 53.04
CA LEU A 535 -0.67 -3.61 52.32
C LEU A 535 -1.17 -4.41 51.12
N MET A 536 -0.26 -5.07 50.40
CA MET A 536 -0.62 -5.96 49.29
C MET A 536 -1.35 -7.21 49.78
N GLY A 537 -1.04 -7.74 50.96
CA GLY A 537 -1.79 -8.82 51.59
C GLY A 537 -3.25 -8.45 51.86
N VAL A 538 -3.50 -7.25 52.40
CA VAL A 538 -4.87 -6.73 52.61
C VAL A 538 -5.59 -6.52 51.29
N PHE A 539 -4.91 -5.94 50.29
CA PHE A 539 -5.47 -5.72 48.96
C PHE A 539 -5.88 -7.03 48.28
N VAL A 540 -5.00 -8.04 48.29
CA VAL A 540 -5.27 -9.37 47.70
C VAL A 540 -6.45 -10.04 48.38
N LYS A 541 -6.52 -9.97 49.72
CA LYS A 541 -7.64 -10.51 50.50
C LYS A 541 -8.96 -9.83 50.15
N ALA A 542 -8.98 -8.50 50.07
CA ALA A 542 -10.17 -7.72 49.69
C ALA A 542 -10.59 -8.01 48.23
N PHE A 543 -9.63 -8.09 47.31
CA PHE A 543 -9.87 -8.39 45.91
C PHE A 543 -10.51 -9.77 45.72
N PHE A 544 -9.90 -10.83 46.26
CA PHE A 544 -10.45 -12.18 46.14
C PHE A 544 -11.77 -12.35 46.89
N SER A 545 -11.92 -11.72 48.06
CA SER A 545 -13.20 -11.73 48.78
C SER A 545 -14.32 -11.11 47.94
N THR A 546 -14.03 -10.06 47.17
CA THR A 546 -15.02 -9.39 46.32
C THR A 546 -15.28 -10.19 45.04
N LEU A 547 -14.23 -10.75 44.43
CA LEU A 547 -14.32 -11.54 43.20
C LEU A 547 -15.11 -12.84 43.40
N PHE A 548 -14.92 -13.50 44.55
CA PHE A 548 -15.58 -14.77 44.88
C PHE A 548 -16.88 -14.59 45.70
N ALA A 549 -17.25 -13.38 46.10
CA ALA A 549 -18.51 -13.12 46.81
C ALA A 549 -19.75 -13.66 46.07
N PRO A 550 -19.88 -13.57 44.73
CA PRO A 550 -21.02 -14.16 44.03
C PRO A 550 -21.05 -15.68 44.13
N LEU A 551 -19.89 -16.34 44.05
CA LEU A 551 -19.79 -17.80 44.16
C LEU A 551 -20.12 -18.28 45.57
N GLY A 552 -19.69 -17.54 46.61
CA GLY A 552 -20.08 -17.79 47.99
C GLY A 552 -21.60 -17.65 48.20
N PHE A 553 -22.20 -16.59 47.64
CA PHE A 553 -23.66 -16.43 47.67
C PHE A 553 -24.40 -17.57 46.99
N PHE A 554 -23.91 -18.07 45.85
CA PHE A 554 -24.49 -19.24 45.18
C PHE A 554 -24.32 -20.53 46.00
N ALA A 555 -23.16 -20.74 46.62
CA ALA A 555 -22.91 -21.89 47.49
C ALA A 555 -23.85 -21.89 48.71
N ASP A 556 -23.98 -20.76 49.42
CA ASP A 556 -24.89 -20.59 50.55
C ASP A 556 -26.35 -20.82 50.14
N LYS A 557 -26.74 -20.36 48.94
CA LYS A 557 -28.11 -20.55 48.44
C LYS A 557 -28.37 -22.00 48.04
N MET A 558 -27.36 -22.73 47.54
CA MET A 558 -27.45 -24.16 47.27
C MET A 558 -27.53 -24.98 48.57
N GLU A 559 -26.77 -24.60 49.59
CA GLU A 559 -26.79 -25.24 50.90
C GLU A 559 -28.16 -25.07 51.58
N ASN A 560 -28.78 -23.90 51.45
CA ASN A 560 -30.13 -23.63 51.96
C ASN A 560 -31.26 -24.32 51.16
N PHE A 561 -30.99 -24.78 49.93
CA PHE A 561 -31.98 -25.51 49.10
C PHE A 561 -31.87 -27.03 49.28
N MET A 562 -30.78 -27.53 49.87
CA MET A 562 -30.56 -28.95 50.11
C MET A 562 -31.10 -29.36 51.48
N PRO A 563 -32.00 -30.36 51.56
CA PRO A 563 -32.46 -30.88 52.86
C PRO A 563 -31.29 -31.49 53.64
N SER A 564 -31.21 -31.20 54.94
CA SER A 564 -30.13 -31.66 55.84
C SER A 564 -29.90 -33.18 55.87
N CYS A 565 -30.88 -33.99 55.44
CA CYS A 565 -30.74 -35.44 55.29
C CYS A 565 -29.80 -35.88 54.15
N LEU A 566 -29.67 -35.10 53.08
CA LEU A 566 -28.80 -35.40 51.94
C LEU A 566 -27.32 -35.10 52.24
N TRP A 567 -27.07 -34.07 53.05
CA TRP A 567 -25.71 -33.69 53.43
C TRP A 567 -25.04 -34.74 54.32
N HIS A 568 -25.79 -35.31 55.27
CA HIS A 568 -25.32 -36.41 56.11
C HIS A 568 -25.00 -37.70 55.35
N GLN A 569 -25.56 -37.92 54.15
CA GLN A 569 -25.22 -39.06 53.30
C GLN A 569 -23.99 -38.84 52.42
N LEU A 570 -23.68 -37.58 52.07
CA LEU A 570 -22.52 -37.24 51.23
C LEU A 570 -21.21 -37.08 52.02
N THR A 571 -21.28 -36.70 53.31
CA THR A 571 -20.08 -36.51 54.14
C THR A 571 -19.64 -37.76 54.92
N ASN A 572 -20.39 -38.86 54.84
CA ASN A 572 -20.07 -40.14 55.49
C ASN A 572 -19.42 -41.16 54.52
N VAL A 573 -18.74 -40.68 53.47
CA VAL A 573 -17.89 -41.49 52.57
C VAL A 573 -16.44 -41.08 52.72
#